data_AF-A0A821E2L5-F1
#
_entry.id   AF-A0A821E2L5-F1
#
_cell.length_a   1.000
_cell.length_b   1.000
_cell.length_c   1.000
_cell.angle_alpha   90.00
_cell.angle_beta   90.00
_cell.angle_gamma   90.00
#
_symmetry.space_group_name_H-M   'P 1'
#
loop_
_entity.id
_entity.type
_entity.pdbx_description
1 polymer ?
#
loop_
_entity_poly.entity_id
_entity_poly.type
_entity_poly.pdbx_seq_one_letter_code
_entity_poly.pdbx_strand_id
1 'polypeptide(L)'
;MQQLESCPLFCGNHGRYIRYINKNVSYFCQYDQGYSGLHCDIKQTCSCSPDSFCLTSSICVCPLKKYGPKCYLKHSICQSSNNSCENDGLCVSIDDCIASNKFTCLCKESFYESRCENAKNRIYIKLDEKILEGTTVIFVHYITAFEDDKHQHITTLKKIKHNEIVITLFVTYQFNILIAEVFNKNYYLLVLRERFIESEDIQT
;
A
#
# COMPACT_ATOMS: atom_id res chain seq x y z
N MET A 1 -33.98 -17.50 -14.10
CA MET A 1 -34.11 -16.41 -15.09
C MET A 1 -34.02 -15.10 -14.34
N GLN A 2 -32.82 -14.49 -14.28
CA GLN A 2 -32.64 -13.18 -13.63
C GLN A 2 -33.14 -12.10 -14.58
N GLN A 3 -34.16 -11.36 -14.16
CA GLN A 3 -34.64 -10.17 -14.86
C GLN A 3 -33.51 -9.13 -14.85
N LEU A 4 -33.06 -8.73 -16.03
CA LEU A 4 -32.18 -7.58 -16.22
C LEU A 4 -32.98 -6.33 -15.79
N GLU A 5 -32.67 -5.77 -14.61
CA GLU A 5 -33.20 -4.48 -14.21
C GLU A 5 -32.79 -3.42 -15.24
N SER A 6 -33.79 -2.79 -15.86
CA SER A 6 -33.62 -1.72 -16.83
C SER A 6 -32.93 -0.52 -16.16
N CYS A 7 -31.73 -0.17 -16.63
CA CYS A 7 -30.94 0.94 -16.10
C CYS A 7 -31.53 2.30 -16.54
N PRO A 8 -31.80 3.26 -15.62
CA PRO A 8 -32.38 4.56 -15.95
C PRO A 8 -31.36 5.65 -16.31
N LEU A 9 -30.04 5.44 -16.16
CA LEU A 9 -29.02 6.48 -16.35
C LEU A 9 -28.28 6.30 -17.68
N PHE A 10 -28.45 7.25 -18.61
CA PHE A 10 -27.70 7.30 -19.87
C PHE A 10 -26.35 7.98 -19.67
N CYS A 11 -25.24 7.28 -19.94
CA CYS A 11 -23.87 7.77 -19.77
C CYS A 11 -23.12 8.00 -21.09
N GLY A 12 -23.85 8.15 -22.20
CA GLY A 12 -23.26 8.35 -23.52
C GLY A 12 -22.43 7.15 -24.01
N ASN A 13 -21.61 7.38 -25.04
CA ASN A 13 -20.74 6.37 -25.64
C ASN A 13 -19.33 6.31 -25.02
N HIS A 14 -19.01 7.25 -24.13
CA HIS A 14 -17.69 7.43 -23.52
C HIS A 14 -17.75 7.34 -22.00
N GLY A 15 -18.69 6.56 -21.49
CA GLY A 15 -18.89 6.39 -20.06
C GLY A 15 -19.64 5.11 -19.74
N ARG A 16 -19.45 4.65 -18.51
CA ARG A 16 -20.18 3.51 -17.93
C ARG A 16 -20.90 3.94 -16.67
N TYR A 17 -22.11 3.46 -16.47
CA TYR A 17 -22.82 3.70 -15.21
C TYR A 17 -22.27 2.80 -14.11
N ILE A 18 -22.19 3.34 -12.90
CA ILE A 18 -21.79 2.63 -11.70
C ILE A 18 -22.84 2.88 -10.63
N ARG A 19 -23.25 1.81 -9.95
CA ARG A 19 -24.19 1.88 -8.83
C ARG A 19 -23.43 2.20 -7.54
N TYR A 20 -23.96 3.10 -6.73
CA TYR A 20 -23.45 3.31 -5.38
C TYR A 20 -23.70 2.06 -4.52
N ILE A 21 -22.67 1.59 -3.83
CA ILE A 21 -22.75 0.39 -2.98
C ILE A 21 -23.59 0.66 -1.72
N ASN A 22 -23.59 1.89 -1.23
CA ASN A 22 -24.16 2.30 0.05
C ASN A 22 -25.53 3.01 -0.06
N LYS A 23 -26.08 3.16 -1.27
CA LYS A 23 -27.39 3.79 -1.49
C LYS A 23 -28.23 2.95 -2.44
N ASN A 24 -29.46 2.64 -2.03
CA ASN A 24 -30.42 1.99 -2.91
C ASN A 24 -30.76 2.94 -4.09
N VAL A 25 -30.63 2.41 -5.31
CA VAL A 25 -31.06 3.04 -6.57
C VAL A 25 -30.38 4.39 -6.89
N SER A 26 -29.12 4.57 -6.48
CA SER A 26 -28.30 5.71 -6.92
C SER A 26 -27.22 5.23 -7.90
N TYR A 27 -27.12 5.91 -9.05
CA TYR A 27 -26.16 5.62 -10.11
C TYR A 27 -25.35 6.88 -10.45
N PHE A 28 -24.12 6.71 -10.93
CA PHE A 28 -23.31 7.79 -11.50
C PHE A 28 -22.59 7.31 -12.76
N CYS A 29 -22.27 8.25 -13.67
CA CYS A 29 -21.49 7.94 -14.85
C CYS A 29 -20.00 8.09 -14.55
N GLN A 30 -19.24 7.02 -14.76
CA GLN A 30 -17.79 7.08 -14.85
C GLN A 30 -17.41 7.27 -16.31
N TYR A 31 -16.78 8.40 -16.61
CA TYR A 31 -16.29 8.75 -17.94
C TYR A 31 -14.99 8.03 -18.29
N ASP A 32 -14.79 7.82 -19.58
CA ASP A 32 -13.50 7.45 -20.17
C ASP A 32 -12.52 8.63 -20.12
N GLN A 33 -11.23 8.32 -20.22
CA GLN A 33 -10.17 9.33 -20.15
C GLN A 33 -10.33 10.38 -21.25
N GLY A 34 -10.35 11.66 -20.87
CA GLY A 34 -10.52 12.79 -21.78
C GLY A 34 -11.97 13.17 -22.07
N TYR A 35 -12.95 12.55 -21.39
CA TYR A 35 -14.37 12.89 -21.48
C TYR A 35 -14.92 13.32 -20.13
N SER A 36 -16.01 14.08 -20.14
CA SER A 36 -16.65 14.60 -18.93
C SER A 36 -18.10 15.00 -19.17
N GLY A 37 -18.75 15.58 -18.16
CA GLY A 37 -20.17 15.92 -18.19
C GLY A 37 -21.05 14.79 -17.67
N LEU A 38 -22.32 15.10 -17.42
CA LEU A 38 -23.29 14.18 -16.83
C LEU A 38 -23.48 12.90 -17.67
N HIS A 39 -23.39 13.04 -18.98
CA HIS A 39 -23.55 11.97 -19.96
C HIS A 39 -22.23 11.57 -20.63
N CYS A 40 -21.08 12.02 -20.10
CA CYS A 40 -19.75 11.71 -20.65
C CYS A 40 -19.53 12.17 -22.11
N ASP A 41 -20.33 13.10 -22.63
CA ASP A 41 -20.27 13.54 -24.03
C ASP A 41 -19.34 14.76 -24.25
N ILE A 42 -18.82 15.36 -23.18
CA ILE A 42 -17.98 16.55 -23.28
C ILE A 42 -16.51 16.13 -23.41
N LYS A 43 -16.00 16.18 -24.64
CA LYS A 43 -14.57 15.96 -24.91
C LYS A 43 -13.74 17.07 -24.27
N GLN A 44 -12.86 16.72 -23.35
CA GLN A 44 -11.90 17.65 -22.76
C GLN A 44 -10.64 17.72 -23.61
N THR A 45 -10.20 18.95 -23.89
CA THR A 45 -8.85 19.23 -24.38
C THR A 45 -7.90 19.29 -23.18
N CYS A 46 -7.15 18.20 -22.97
CA CYS A 46 -6.14 18.14 -21.92
C CYS A 46 -4.81 18.70 -22.42
N SER A 47 -4.19 19.54 -21.61
CA SER A 47 -2.86 20.12 -21.86
C SER A 47 -1.77 19.46 -21.00
N CYS A 48 -2.11 18.39 -20.29
CA CYS A 48 -1.20 17.65 -19.42
C CYS A 48 -0.21 16.79 -20.22
N SER A 49 0.91 16.40 -19.60
CA SER A 49 1.85 15.41 -20.15
C SER A 49 1.13 14.09 -20.50
N PRO A 50 1.51 13.37 -21.57
CA PRO A 50 0.78 12.17 -22.04
C PRO A 50 0.62 11.04 -21.02
N ASP A 51 1.55 10.91 -20.08
CA ASP A 51 1.59 9.89 -19.02
C ASP A 51 0.97 10.37 -17.68
N SER A 52 0.33 11.54 -17.68
CA SER A 52 -0.34 12.09 -16.50
C SER A 52 -1.85 11.91 -16.58
N PHE A 53 -2.50 11.90 -15.42
CA PHE A 53 -3.94 11.80 -15.35
C PHE A 53 -4.58 13.19 -15.37
N CYS A 54 -5.44 13.42 -16.35
CA CYS A 54 -6.13 14.69 -16.53
C CYS A 54 -7.47 14.64 -15.80
N LEU A 55 -7.66 15.51 -14.80
CA LEU A 55 -8.95 15.66 -14.10
C LEU A 55 -9.83 16.70 -14.80
N THR A 56 -9.23 17.82 -15.18
CA THR A 56 -9.88 18.91 -15.92
C THR A 56 -8.91 19.48 -16.96
N SER A 57 -9.38 20.37 -17.84
CA SER A 57 -8.53 21.08 -18.80
C SER A 57 -7.36 21.85 -18.13
N SER A 58 -7.51 22.23 -16.86
CA SER A 58 -6.52 22.96 -16.08
C SER A 58 -5.77 22.10 -15.06
N ILE A 59 -6.35 21.00 -14.56
CA ILE A 59 -5.81 20.20 -13.44
C ILE A 59 -5.25 18.86 -13.93
N CYS A 60 -3.97 18.63 -13.63
CA CYS A 60 -3.24 17.41 -13.96
C CYS A 60 -2.74 16.75 -12.67
N VAL A 61 -2.91 15.43 -12.58
CA VAL A 61 -2.31 14.60 -11.53
C VAL A 61 -1.04 13.97 -12.10
N CYS A 62 0.10 14.40 -11.55
CA CYS A 62 1.40 14.01 -12.08
C CYS A 62 1.82 12.62 -11.59
N PRO A 63 2.50 11.84 -12.45
CA PRO A 63 3.19 10.65 -11.98
C PRO A 63 4.34 11.04 -11.03
N LEU A 64 4.73 10.15 -10.12
CA LEU A 64 5.66 10.37 -9.01
C LEU A 64 7.01 11.05 -9.33
N LYS A 65 7.44 11.04 -10.60
CA LYS A 65 8.73 11.62 -11.04
C LYS A 65 8.57 12.97 -11.76
N LYS A 66 7.35 13.50 -11.84
CA LYS A 66 7.02 14.71 -12.56
C LYS A 66 6.23 15.67 -11.68
N TYR A 67 6.37 16.96 -11.97
CA TYR A 67 5.71 18.02 -11.25
C TYR A 67 5.37 19.19 -12.17
N GLY A 68 4.82 20.24 -11.57
CA GLY A 68 4.34 21.43 -12.25
C GLY A 68 2.90 21.28 -12.78
N PRO A 69 2.28 22.38 -13.21
CA PRO A 69 0.84 22.43 -13.48
C PRO A 69 0.37 21.49 -14.58
N LYS A 70 1.28 21.09 -15.47
CA LYS A 70 1.02 20.19 -16.61
C LYS A 70 1.85 18.91 -16.59
N CYS A 71 2.59 18.65 -15.52
CA CYS A 71 3.40 17.44 -15.35
C CYS A 71 4.47 17.23 -16.45
N TYR A 72 5.02 18.30 -17.03
CA TYR A 72 6.14 18.21 -17.97
C TYR A 72 7.51 18.31 -17.29
N LEU A 73 7.56 18.92 -16.11
CA LEU A 73 8.79 19.07 -15.35
C LEU A 73 9.12 17.76 -14.64
N LYS A 74 10.40 17.43 -14.53
CA LYS A 74 10.89 16.19 -13.90
C LYS A 74 11.86 16.53 -12.78
N HIS A 75 11.82 15.78 -11.68
CA HIS A 75 12.84 15.90 -10.64
C HIS A 75 14.15 15.29 -11.13
N SER A 76 15.22 16.09 -11.17
CA SER A 76 16.57 15.61 -11.53
C SER A 76 17.23 14.81 -10.41
N ILE A 77 16.81 14.99 -9.15
CA ILE A 77 17.45 14.35 -8.00
C ILE A 77 17.35 12.83 -8.02
N CYS A 78 16.18 12.30 -8.40
CA CYS A 78 15.94 10.85 -8.52
C CYS A 78 16.42 10.28 -9.88
N GLN A 79 17.08 11.09 -10.72
CA GLN A 79 17.63 10.67 -12.02
C GLN A 79 19.16 10.58 -12.01
N SER A 80 19.82 11.02 -10.93
CA SER A 80 21.27 10.89 -10.78
C SER A 80 21.68 9.42 -10.78
N SER A 81 22.73 9.09 -11.53
CA SER A 81 23.25 7.73 -11.73
C SER A 81 23.83 7.07 -10.47
N ASN A 82 23.91 7.80 -9.35
CA ASN A 82 24.14 7.21 -8.03
C ASN A 82 22.77 6.94 -7.39
N ASN A 83 22.21 5.75 -7.68
CA ASN A 83 20.97 5.18 -7.13
C ASN A 83 20.56 5.83 -5.79
N SER A 84 19.66 6.80 -5.81
CA SER A 84 19.30 7.52 -4.57
C SER A 84 18.73 6.56 -3.51
N CYS A 85 18.06 5.49 -3.96
CA CYS A 85 17.53 4.42 -3.13
C CYS A 85 18.07 3.06 -3.61
N GLU A 86 18.52 2.22 -2.69
CA GLU A 86 18.98 0.85 -2.92
C GLU A 86 17.80 -0.14 -2.93
N ASN A 87 18.06 -1.40 -3.28
CA ASN A 87 17.11 -2.52 -3.19
C ASN A 87 15.72 -2.23 -3.83
N ASP A 88 15.75 -1.59 -5.00
CA ASP A 88 14.56 -1.13 -5.74
C ASP A 88 13.63 -0.20 -4.94
N GLY A 89 14.19 0.56 -4.00
CA GLY A 89 13.47 1.63 -3.31
C GLY A 89 13.00 2.69 -4.30
N LEU A 90 11.80 3.23 -4.07
CA LEU A 90 11.24 4.29 -4.90
C LEU A 90 11.69 5.65 -4.36
N CYS A 91 12.50 6.37 -5.13
CA CYS A 91 12.89 7.74 -4.84
C CYS A 91 11.74 8.73 -5.07
N VAL A 92 11.48 9.57 -4.08
CA VAL A 92 10.44 10.61 -4.11
C VAL A 92 11.03 11.94 -3.64
N SER A 93 10.72 13.04 -4.33
CA SER A 93 11.12 14.39 -3.92
C SER A 93 10.33 14.81 -2.67
N ILE A 94 10.98 15.47 -1.70
CA ILE A 94 10.31 15.92 -0.46
C ILE A 94 9.58 17.25 -0.67
N ASP A 95 9.92 18.00 -1.72
CA ASP A 95 9.28 19.28 -2.01
C ASP A 95 9.09 19.46 -3.53
N ASP A 96 7.85 19.71 -3.95
CA ASP A 96 7.46 19.92 -5.34
C ASP A 96 7.48 21.40 -5.73
N CYS A 97 7.48 22.30 -4.75
CA CYS A 97 7.34 23.75 -4.93
C CYS A 97 8.66 24.50 -4.84
N ILE A 98 9.64 23.96 -4.15
CA ILE A 98 10.95 24.58 -3.93
C ILE A 98 12.00 23.61 -4.47
N ALA A 99 12.95 24.12 -5.25
CA ALA A 99 14.12 23.39 -5.74
C ALA A 99 15.06 22.97 -4.58
N SER A 100 14.53 22.28 -3.57
CA SER A 100 15.31 21.66 -2.53
C SER A 100 15.84 20.34 -3.09
N ASN A 101 17.15 20.15 -3.02
CA ASN A 101 17.79 18.90 -3.40
C ASN A 101 17.57 17.81 -2.33
N LYS A 102 16.32 17.63 -1.88
CA LYS A 102 15.96 16.66 -0.85
C LYS A 102 15.05 15.59 -1.42
N PHE A 103 15.40 14.33 -1.18
CA PHE A 103 14.61 13.17 -1.55
C PHE A 103 14.41 12.28 -0.34
N THR A 104 13.40 11.42 -0.42
CA THR A 104 13.14 10.32 0.50
C THR A 104 12.99 9.02 -0.29
N CYS A 105 13.23 7.89 0.35
CA CYS A 105 13.07 6.57 -0.24
C CYS A 105 11.86 5.86 0.34
N LEU A 106 10.96 5.42 -0.53
CA LEU A 106 9.90 4.49 -0.19
C LEU A 106 10.41 3.07 -0.39
N CYS A 107 10.75 2.41 0.71
CA CYS A 107 11.31 1.07 0.71
C CYS A 107 10.23 0.00 0.52
N LYS A 108 10.62 -1.09 -0.16
CA LYS A 108 9.82 -2.33 -0.15
C LYS A 108 9.73 -2.86 1.30
N GLU A 109 8.67 -3.63 1.59
CA GLU A 109 8.37 -4.12 2.95
C GLU A 109 9.57 -4.82 3.62
N SER A 110 10.40 -5.52 2.82
CA SER A 110 11.57 -6.30 3.23
C SER A 110 12.86 -5.50 3.47
N PHE A 111 12.87 -4.18 3.25
CA PHE A 111 14.04 -3.33 3.44
C PHE A 111 13.73 -2.13 4.34
N TYR A 112 14.75 -1.55 4.94
CA TYR A 112 14.64 -0.38 5.81
C TYR A 112 15.88 0.50 5.73
N GLU A 113 15.87 1.56 6.55
CA GLU A 113 16.77 2.72 6.52
C GLU A 113 16.49 3.74 5.41
N SER A 114 17.19 4.87 5.50
CA SER A 114 16.95 6.07 4.71
C SER A 114 17.05 5.87 3.19
N ARG A 115 17.84 4.89 2.74
CA ARG A 115 18.05 4.54 1.34
C ARG A 115 17.67 3.09 1.06
N CYS A 116 16.94 2.43 1.94
CA CYS A 116 16.54 1.02 1.80
C CYS A 116 17.73 0.05 1.73
N GLU A 117 18.87 0.42 2.33
CA GLU A 117 20.13 -0.32 2.26
C GLU A 117 20.09 -1.67 2.98
N ASN A 118 19.31 -1.77 4.06
CA ASN A 118 19.34 -2.91 4.96
C ASN A 118 18.14 -3.83 4.76
N ALA A 119 18.40 -5.13 4.67
CA ALA A 119 17.35 -6.14 4.64
C ALA A 119 16.77 -6.37 6.04
N LYS A 120 15.45 -6.49 6.14
CA LYS A 120 14.78 -6.92 7.36
C LYS A 120 14.89 -8.43 7.53
N ASN A 121 14.91 -8.88 8.77
CA ASN A 121 14.77 -10.29 9.11
C ASN A 121 13.37 -10.79 8.68
N ARG A 122 13.30 -12.05 8.25
CA ARG A 122 12.06 -12.67 7.76
C ARG A 122 11.61 -13.77 8.69
N ILE A 123 10.30 -13.89 8.89
CA ILE A 123 9.69 -14.96 9.69
C ILE A 123 8.54 -15.54 8.88
N TYR A 124 8.51 -16.87 8.72
CA TYR A 124 7.46 -17.59 7.99
C TYR A 124 6.54 -18.32 8.96
N ILE A 125 5.37 -17.76 9.19
CA ILE A 125 4.41 -18.36 10.12
C ILE A 125 3.41 -19.15 9.29
N LYS A 126 3.34 -20.46 9.50
CA LYS A 126 2.25 -21.26 8.97
C LYS A 126 1.16 -21.38 10.02
N LEU A 127 -0.04 -20.94 9.68
CA LEU A 127 -1.22 -21.11 10.52
C LEU A 127 -2.19 -22.04 9.82
N ASP A 128 -2.94 -22.82 10.60
CA ASP A 128 -4.03 -23.64 10.08
C ASP A 128 -5.08 -22.74 9.41
N GLU A 129 -5.61 -23.17 8.26
CA GLU A 129 -6.64 -22.44 7.52
C GLU A 129 -7.86 -22.12 8.39
N LYS A 130 -8.22 -22.99 9.32
CA LYS A 130 -9.34 -22.79 10.26
C LYS A 130 -9.09 -21.65 11.24
N ILE A 131 -7.82 -21.37 11.58
CA ILE A 131 -7.46 -20.23 12.44
C ILE A 131 -7.64 -18.92 11.66
N LEU A 132 -7.31 -18.93 10.37
CA LEU A 132 -7.39 -17.77 9.49
C LEU A 132 -8.77 -17.60 8.83
N GLU A 133 -9.68 -18.55 9.00
CA GLU A 133 -11.02 -18.51 8.43
C GLU A 133 -11.76 -17.24 8.88
N GLY A 134 -12.24 -16.44 7.91
CA GLY A 134 -12.89 -15.16 8.18
C GLY A 134 -11.96 -14.02 8.63
N THR A 135 -10.66 -14.27 8.79
CA THR A 135 -9.68 -13.26 9.20
C THR A 135 -9.07 -12.56 7.99
N THR A 136 -9.15 -11.23 7.96
CA THR A 136 -8.49 -10.40 6.93
C THR A 136 -7.24 -9.69 7.44
N VAL A 137 -7.09 -9.63 8.75
CA VAL A 137 -6.04 -8.91 9.45
C VAL A 137 -5.72 -9.63 10.76
N ILE A 138 -4.44 -9.78 11.08
CA ILE A 138 -3.96 -10.18 12.40
C ILE A 138 -3.13 -9.06 13.01
N PHE A 139 -3.07 -9.04 14.34
CA PHE A 139 -2.09 -8.24 15.05
C PHE A 139 -0.94 -9.14 15.49
N VAL A 140 0.28 -8.67 15.28
CA VAL A 140 1.49 -9.38 15.69
C VAL A 140 2.13 -8.58 16.80
N HIS A 141 2.23 -9.19 17.97
CA HIS A 141 2.85 -8.62 19.14
C HIS A 141 4.25 -9.19 19.32
N TYR A 142 5.21 -8.27 19.43
CA TYR A 142 6.60 -8.56 19.70
C TYR A 142 6.91 -8.08 21.11
N ILE A 143 7.36 -8.99 21.95
CA ILE A 143 7.67 -8.69 23.34
C ILE A 143 9.13 -9.01 23.58
N THR A 144 9.85 -8.02 24.08
CA THR A 144 11.24 -8.16 24.52
C THR A 144 11.26 -8.18 26.03
N ALA A 145 11.70 -9.31 26.57
CA ALA A 145 11.80 -9.54 27.98
C ALA A 145 13.16 -9.03 28.48
N PHE A 146 13.16 -8.23 29.54
CA PHE A 146 14.34 -7.74 30.23
C PHE A 146 14.22 -8.19 31.69
N GLU A 147 15.27 -8.75 32.27
CA GLU A 147 15.21 -9.27 33.65
C GLU A 147 14.98 -8.15 34.69
N ASP A 148 15.55 -6.96 34.45
CA ASP A 148 15.57 -5.85 35.41
C ASP A 148 14.86 -4.57 34.92
N ASP A 149 14.23 -4.59 33.75
CA ASP A 149 13.59 -3.40 33.14
C ASP A 149 12.17 -3.72 32.63
N LYS A 150 11.40 -2.67 32.33
CA LYS A 150 10.08 -2.82 31.72
C LYS A 150 10.21 -3.51 30.37
N HIS A 151 9.47 -4.60 30.22
CA HIS A 151 9.29 -5.29 28.95
C HIS A 151 8.88 -4.31 27.86
N GLN A 152 9.54 -4.38 26.71
CA GLN A 152 9.14 -3.62 25.53
C GLN A 152 8.09 -4.41 24.76
N HIS A 153 7.03 -3.73 24.34
CA HIS A 153 5.92 -4.32 23.59
C HIS A 153 5.64 -3.49 22.36
N ILE A 154 5.74 -4.13 21.20
CA ILE A 154 5.42 -3.52 19.90
C ILE A 154 4.32 -4.36 19.27
N THR A 155 3.32 -3.69 18.70
CA THR A 155 2.25 -4.35 17.95
C THR A 155 2.25 -3.84 16.51
N THR A 156 2.25 -4.76 15.56
CA THR A 156 2.09 -4.45 14.13
C THR A 156 0.85 -5.13 13.58
N LEU A 157 0.29 -4.53 12.53
CA LEU A 157 -0.85 -5.09 11.82
C LEU A 157 -0.36 -5.81 10.56
N LYS A 158 -0.77 -7.07 10.36
CA LYS A 158 -0.53 -7.79 9.12
C LYS A 158 -1.85 -8.11 8.44
N LYS A 159 -1.98 -7.63 7.19
CA LYS A 159 -3.09 -8.00 6.31
C LYS A 159 -2.84 -9.41 5.77
N ILE A 160 -3.88 -10.24 5.80
CA ILE A 160 -3.88 -11.61 5.28
C ILE A 160 -4.60 -11.61 3.94
N LYS A 161 -3.97 -12.13 2.89
CA LYS A 161 -4.62 -12.32 1.60
C LYS A 161 -5.52 -13.55 1.65
N HIS A 162 -6.53 -13.58 0.79
CA HIS A 162 -7.39 -14.76 0.64
C HIS A 162 -6.52 -15.96 0.23
N ASN A 163 -6.63 -17.07 0.95
CA ASN A 163 -5.85 -18.31 0.80
C ASN A 163 -4.35 -18.21 1.15
N GLU A 164 -3.93 -17.18 1.88
CA GLU A 164 -2.56 -17.10 2.40
C GLU A 164 -2.42 -17.94 3.68
N ILE A 165 -1.84 -19.13 3.55
CA ILE A 165 -1.59 -20.07 4.67
C ILE A 165 -0.22 -19.88 5.33
N VAL A 166 0.71 -19.22 4.62
CA VAL A 166 2.04 -18.86 5.12
C VAL A 166 2.14 -17.35 5.16
N ILE A 167 2.25 -16.81 6.37
CA ILE A 167 2.35 -15.39 6.64
C ILE A 167 3.82 -15.03 6.73
N THR A 168 4.26 -14.08 5.91
CA THR A 168 5.63 -13.55 5.97
C THR A 168 5.66 -12.24 6.75
N LEU A 169 6.45 -12.21 7.82
CA LEU A 169 6.73 -10.99 8.60
C LEU A 169 8.13 -10.48 8.30
N PHE A 170 8.27 -9.15 8.22
CA PHE A 170 9.56 -8.49 8.07
C PHE A 170 9.85 -7.62 9.29
N VAL A 171 10.90 -7.97 10.03
CA VAL A 171 11.21 -7.41 11.35
C VAL A 171 12.59 -6.77 11.38
N THR A 172 12.70 -5.64 12.09
CA THR A 172 13.96 -4.91 12.33
C THR A 172 14.38 -4.91 13.79
N TYR A 173 13.50 -5.30 14.71
CA TYR A 173 13.74 -5.26 16.14
C TYR A 173 13.92 -6.66 16.72
N GLN A 174 14.61 -6.70 17.85
CA GLN A 174 14.83 -7.92 18.63
C GLN A 174 13.57 -8.22 19.46
N PHE A 175 13.27 -9.51 19.67
CA PHE A 175 12.15 -9.97 20.48
C PHE A 175 12.40 -11.37 21.05
N ASN A 176 11.83 -11.63 22.23
CA ASN A 176 11.85 -12.92 22.91
C ASN A 176 10.56 -13.71 22.65
N ILE A 177 9.43 -13.01 22.58
CA ILE A 177 8.10 -13.62 22.42
C ILE A 177 7.41 -12.99 21.21
N LEU A 178 6.83 -13.85 20.37
CA LEU A 178 6.00 -13.47 19.23
C LEU A 178 4.60 -14.06 19.41
N ILE A 179 3.57 -13.21 19.41
CA ILE A 179 2.18 -13.62 19.56
C ILE A 179 1.37 -13.08 18.38
N ALA A 180 0.54 -13.92 17.77
CA ALA A 180 -0.49 -13.49 16.84
C ALA A 180 -1.83 -13.36 17.56
N GLU A 181 -2.43 -12.17 17.54
CA GLU A 181 -3.82 -11.94 17.88
C GLU A 181 -4.67 -12.00 16.60
N VAL A 182 -5.61 -12.93 16.61
CA VAL A 182 -6.55 -13.24 15.53
C VAL A 182 -7.97 -12.85 15.98
N PHE A 183 -8.96 -13.00 15.08
CA PHE A 183 -10.36 -12.68 15.32
C PHE A 183 -10.84 -13.04 16.74
N ASN A 184 -11.61 -12.14 17.38
CA ASN A 184 -12.11 -12.25 18.75
C ASN A 184 -11.06 -12.31 19.87
N LYS A 185 -9.89 -11.68 19.69
CA LYS A 185 -8.81 -11.68 20.70
C LYS A 185 -8.31 -13.09 21.02
N ASN A 186 -8.29 -13.96 20.03
CA ASN A 186 -7.65 -15.26 20.15
C ASN A 186 -6.15 -15.07 19.97
N TYR A 187 -5.37 -15.46 20.98
CA TYR A 187 -3.91 -15.28 21.01
C TYR A 187 -3.21 -16.61 20.75
N TYR A 188 -2.29 -16.61 19.79
CA TYR A 188 -1.47 -17.77 19.43
C TYR A 188 -0.02 -17.44 19.66
N LEU A 189 0.65 -18.22 20.52
CA LEU A 189 2.09 -18.13 20.70
C LEU A 189 2.77 -18.73 19.45
N LEU A 190 3.59 -17.92 18.79
CA LEU A 190 4.27 -18.31 17.56
C LEU A 190 5.74 -18.64 17.82
N VAL A 191 6.40 -17.79 18.61
CA VAL A 191 7.82 -17.95 18.94
C VAL A 191 8.03 -17.62 20.41
N LEU A 192 8.80 -18.46 21.08
CA LEU A 192 9.33 -18.22 22.41
C LEU A 192 10.81 -18.57 22.41
N ARG A 193 11.68 -17.61 22.73
CA ARG A 193 13.13 -17.81 22.75
C ARG A 193 13.82 -16.99 23.83
N GLU A 194 14.87 -17.57 24.40
CA GLU A 194 15.72 -16.92 25.41
C GLU A 194 16.65 -15.88 24.79
N ARG A 195 17.11 -16.10 23.54
CA ARG A 195 18.01 -15.18 22.83
C ARG A 195 17.51 -14.88 21.41
N PHE A 196 17.78 -13.65 20.97
CA PHE A 196 17.53 -13.22 19.61
C PHE A 196 18.54 -13.88 18.65
N ILE A 197 18.04 -14.42 17.55
CA ILE A 197 18.87 -14.94 16.45
C ILE A 197 18.55 -14.09 15.21
N GLU A 198 19.59 -13.49 14.62
CA GLU A 198 19.50 -12.80 13.34
C GLU A 198 19.34 -13.83 12.22
N SER A 199 18.38 -13.58 11.33
CA SER A 199 18.21 -14.34 10.08
C SER A 199 17.96 -15.85 10.24
N GLU A 200 16.89 -16.23 10.94
CA GLU A 200 16.34 -17.58 10.85
C GLU A 200 15.02 -17.60 10.09
N ASP A 201 14.94 -18.46 9.08
CA ASP A 201 13.66 -18.90 8.52
C ASP A 201 12.97 -19.77 9.57
N ILE A 202 12.31 -19.13 10.54
CA ILE A 202 11.49 -19.84 11.51
C ILE A 202 10.26 -20.34 10.77
N GLN A 203 10.15 -21.66 10.62
CA GLN A 203 8.95 -22.36 10.20
C GLN A 203 8.26 -22.92 11.44
N THR A 204 7.05 -22.45 11.70
CA THR A 204 6.16 -23.00 12.75
C THR A 204 5.16 -23.95 12.14
#